data_AF-A0A9X3XL81-F1
#
_entry.id   AF-A0A9X3XL81-F1
#
_cell.length_a   1.000
_cell.length_b   1.000
_cell.length_c   1.000
_cell.angle_alpha   90.00
_cell.angle_beta   90.00
_cell.angle_gamma   90.00
#
_symmetry.space_group_name_H-M   'P 1'
#
loop_
_entity.id
_entity.type
_entity.pdbx_description
1 polymer ?
#
loop_
_entity_poly.entity_id
_entity_poly.type
_entity_poly.pdbx_seq_one_letter_code
_entity_poly.pdbx_strand_id
1 'polypeptide(L)'
;MNIVKKDGRIEKFNIRKVKTSIENAARDSGTMVNESDLNILVNDVEKVLLKVRKDSLVTSSYEVIGTIFEILKRDGFNSILRAYVEFDK
;
A
#
# COMPACT_ATOMS: atom_id res chain seq x y z
N MET A 1 -9.14 3.99 10.98
CA MET A 1 -8.45 5.16 10.40
C MET A 1 -9.29 5.75 9.27
N ASN A 2 -9.24 7.06 9.06
CA ASN A 2 -9.77 7.72 7.86
C ASN A 2 -8.61 8.01 6.89
N ILE A 3 -8.91 8.13 5.60
CA ILE A 3 -7.94 8.49 4.56
C ILE A 3 -8.39 9.73 3.80
N VAL A 4 -7.49 10.70 3.67
CA VAL A 4 -7.64 11.85 2.78
C VAL A 4 -7.20 11.44 1.37
N LYS A 5 -8.10 11.58 0.41
CA LYS A 5 -7.89 11.25 -1.00
C LYS A 5 -7.04 12.33 -1.68
N LYS A 6 -6.47 12.01 -2.85
CA LYS A 6 -5.70 12.97 -3.67
C LYS A 6 -6.53 14.22 -4.02
N ASP A 7 -7.86 14.08 -4.14
CA ASP A 7 -8.83 15.15 -4.40
C ASP A 7 -9.35 15.85 -3.13
N GLY A 8 -8.82 15.53 -1.95
CA GLY A 8 -9.22 16.12 -0.67
C GLY A 8 -10.43 15.47 0.00
N ARG A 9 -11.14 14.53 -0.65
CA ARG A 9 -12.25 13.80 0.00
C ARG A 9 -11.75 12.96 1.17
N ILE A 10 -12.60 12.75 2.17
CA ILE A 10 -12.31 11.88 3.32
C ILE A 10 -13.18 10.62 3.22
N GLU A 11 -12.56 9.45 3.28
CA GLU A 11 -13.27 8.17 3.36
C GLU A 11 -12.72 7.28 4.49
N LYS A 12 -13.44 6.21 4.82
CA LYS A 12 -12.91 5.17 5.70
C LYS A 12 -11.77 4.45 5.01
N PHE A 13 -10.64 4.32 5.69
CA PHE A 13 -9.52 3.53 5.19
C PHE A 13 -9.94 2.07 5.08
N ASN A 14 -9.76 1.48 3.90
CA ASN A 14 -10.08 0.08 3.62
C ASN A 14 -8.82 -0.64 3.17
N ILE A 15 -8.29 -1.49 4.05
CA ILE A 15 -7.07 -2.25 3.83
C ILE A 15 -7.15 -3.20 2.63
N ARG A 16 -8.36 -3.66 2.25
CA ARG A 16 -8.56 -4.49 1.05
C ARG A 16 -8.17 -3.76 -0.23
N LYS A 17 -8.34 -2.42 -0.30
CA LYS A 17 -7.90 -1.62 -1.45
C LYS A 17 -6.37 -1.63 -1.59
N VAL A 18 -5.63 -1.68 -0.49
CA VAL A 18 -4.15 -1.82 -0.51
C VAL A 18 -3.77 -3.18 -1.08
N LYS A 19 -4.40 -4.25 -0.60
CA LYS A 19 -4.18 -5.62 -1.10
C LYS A 19 -4.38 -5.70 -2.61
N THR A 20 -5.54 -5.25 -3.10
CA THR A 20 -5.86 -5.25 -4.54
C THR A 20 -4.86 -4.43 -5.35
N SER A 21 -4.40 -3.29 -4.82
CA SER A 21 -3.41 -2.45 -5.50
C SER A 21 -2.06 -3.17 -5.67
N ILE A 22 -1.57 -3.83 -4.62
CA ILE A 22 -0.32 -4.60 -4.67
C ILE A 22 -0.45 -5.82 -5.59
N GLU A 23 -1.58 -6.53 -5.53
CA GLU A 23 -1.87 -7.68 -6.38
C GLU A 23 -1.89 -7.29 -7.87
N ASN A 24 -2.52 -6.17 -8.21
CA ASN A 24 -2.51 -5.66 -9.58
C ASN A 24 -1.09 -5.32 -10.04
N ALA A 25 -0.30 -4.62 -9.23
CA ALA A 25 1.09 -4.32 -9.57
C ALA A 25 1.94 -5.60 -9.75
N ALA A 26 1.69 -6.63 -8.95
CA ALA A 26 2.37 -7.92 -9.08
C ALA A 26 2.01 -8.64 -10.39
N ARG A 27 0.72 -8.57 -10.78
CA ARG A 27 0.24 -9.09 -12.06
C ARG A 27 0.90 -8.34 -13.23
N ASP A 28 0.95 -7.01 -13.16
CA ASP A 28 1.54 -6.17 -14.21
C ASP A 28 3.05 -6.37 -14.32
N SER A 29 3.74 -6.64 -13.20
CA SER A 29 5.17 -6.96 -13.21
C SER A 29 5.49 -8.43 -13.56
N GLY A 30 4.48 -9.27 -13.82
CA GLY A 30 4.63 -10.70 -14.04
C GLY A 30 5.22 -11.46 -12.84
N THR A 31 5.18 -10.88 -11.64
CA THR A 31 5.74 -11.47 -10.43
C THR A 31 4.69 -12.34 -9.75
N MET A 32 5.01 -13.61 -9.52
CA MET A 32 4.15 -14.51 -8.76
C MET A 32 4.17 -14.12 -7.27
N VAL A 33 2.99 -13.84 -6.73
CA VAL A 33 2.75 -13.64 -5.29
C VAL A 33 1.58 -14.52 -4.89
N ASN A 34 1.68 -15.15 -3.72
CA ASN A 34 0.58 -15.92 -3.16
C ASN A 34 -0.22 -15.11 -2.13
N GLU A 35 -1.30 -15.69 -1.65
CA GLU A 35 -2.18 -15.06 -0.66
C GLU A 35 -1.45 -14.71 0.65
N SER A 36 -0.52 -15.56 1.10
CA SER A 36 0.27 -15.32 2.31
C SER A 36 1.21 -14.13 2.14
N ASP A 37 1.90 -14.02 0.98
CA ASP A 37 2.78 -12.89 0.67
C ASP A 37 2.00 -11.58 0.72
N LEU A 38 0.83 -11.54 0.06
CA LEU A 38 -0.06 -10.38 0.05
C LEU A 38 -0.51 -10.01 1.46
N ASN A 39 -0.90 -10.98 2.28
CA ASN A 39 -1.35 -10.72 3.65
C ASN A 39 -0.23 -10.18 4.55
N ILE A 40 1.01 -10.65 4.38
CA ILE A 40 2.18 -10.14 5.09
C ILE A 40 2.43 -8.68 4.72
N LEU A 41 2.52 -8.38 3.42
CA LEU A 41 2.76 -7.01 2.91
C LEU A 41 1.68 -6.04 3.40
N VAL A 42 0.42 -6.44 3.30
CA VAL A 42 -0.74 -5.62 3.69
C VAL A 42 -0.78 -5.36 5.20
N ASN A 43 -0.51 -6.38 6.02
CA ASN A 43 -0.43 -6.24 7.46
C ASN A 43 0.70 -5.29 7.88
N ASP A 44 1.84 -5.35 7.20
CA ASP A 44 2.95 -4.44 7.46
C ASP A 44 2.62 -3.00 7.07
N VAL A 45 1.89 -2.78 5.96
CA VAL A 45 1.40 -1.44 5.58
C VAL A 45 0.50 -0.90 6.68
N GLU A 46 -0.45 -1.70 7.16
CA GLU A 46 -1.37 -1.30 8.21
C GLU A 46 -0.63 -0.96 9.51
N LYS A 47 0.32 -1.81 9.93
CA LYS A 47 1.13 -1.57 11.13
C LYS A 47 1.94 -0.28 11.04
N VAL A 48 2.59 -0.01 9.91
CA VAL A 48 3.37 1.22 9.73
C VAL A 48 2.46 2.45 9.79
N LEU A 49 1.32 2.42 9.09
CA LEU A 49 0.36 3.53 9.12
C LEU A 49 -0.20 3.77 10.52
N LEU A 50 -0.59 2.71 11.24
CA LEU A 50 -1.09 2.82 12.61
C LEU A 50 -0.02 3.34 13.58
N LYS A 51 1.25 2.94 13.39
CA LYS A 51 2.37 3.43 14.20
C LYS A 51 2.61 4.93 13.96
N VAL A 52 2.61 5.38 12.71
CA VAL A 52 2.85 6.78 12.34
C VAL A 52 1.67 7.68 12.70
N ARG A 53 0.44 7.18 12.54
CA ARG A 53 -0.82 7.93 12.76
C ARG A 53 -1.54 7.57 14.04
N LYS A 54 -0.84 7.02 15.03
CA LYS A 54 -1.42 6.57 16.31
C LYS A 54 -2.27 7.65 17.00
N ASP A 55 -1.87 8.92 16.89
CA ASP A 55 -2.50 10.04 17.62
C ASP A 55 -3.68 10.66 16.84
N SER A 56 -3.68 10.63 15.51
CA SER A 56 -4.72 11.25 14.67
C SER A 56 -5.72 10.25 14.08
N LEU A 57 -5.29 9.01 13.83
CA LEU A 57 -6.01 8.00 13.04
C LEU A 57 -6.52 8.53 11.69
N VAL A 58 -5.80 9.49 11.10
CA VAL A 58 -6.01 10.05 9.77
C VAL A 58 -4.72 9.95 8.98
N THR A 59 -4.78 9.30 7.82
CA THR A 59 -3.69 9.21 6.84
C THR A 59 -4.10 9.88 5.52
N SER A 60 -3.17 10.00 4.58
CA SER A 60 -3.42 10.45 3.21
C SER A 60 -3.11 9.38 2.18
N SER A 61 -3.66 9.52 0.97
CA SER A 61 -3.35 8.61 -0.14
C SER A 61 -1.85 8.58 -0.46
N TYR A 62 -1.17 9.72 -0.34
CA TYR A 62 0.27 9.82 -0.53
C TYR A 62 1.07 9.04 0.51
N GLU A 63 0.65 9.07 1.78
CA GLU A 63 1.30 8.28 2.83
C GLU A 63 1.09 6.78 2.67
N VAL A 64 -0.12 6.38 2.25
CA VAL A 64 -0.40 4.97 1.95
C VAL A 64 0.52 4.48 0.82
N ILE A 65 0.64 5.26 -0.27
CA ILE A 65 1.53 4.94 -1.40
C ILE A 65 2.99 4.88 -0.93
N GLY A 66 3.46 5.89 -0.19
CA GLY A 66 4.83 5.92 0.33
C GLY A 66 5.15 4.75 1.27
N THR A 67 4.16 4.33 2.08
CA THR A 67 4.30 3.16 2.96
C THR A 67 4.39 1.86 2.16
N ILE A 68 3.59 1.71 1.11
CA ILE A 68 3.67 0.56 0.20
C ILE A 68 5.05 0.51 -0.47
N PHE A 69 5.57 1.65 -0.92
CA PHE A 69 6.89 1.72 -1.54
C PHE A 69 8.00 1.25 -0.60
N GLU A 70 7.98 1.74 0.64
CA GLU A 70 8.96 1.35 1.64
C GLU A 70 8.92 -0.16 1.90
N ILE A 71 7.73 -0.74 2.05
CA ILE A 71 7.57 -2.17 2.36
C ILE A 71 7.99 -3.06 1.18
N LEU A 72 7.55 -2.75 -0.04
CA LEU A 72 7.96 -3.51 -1.23
C LEU A 72 9.47 -3.45 -1.44
N LYS A 73 10.09 -2.29 -1.18
CA LYS A 73 11.54 -2.12 -1.26
C LYS A 73 12.27 -2.93 -0.18
N ARG A 74 11.83 -2.81 1.08
CA ARG A 74 12.40 -3.50 2.24
C ARG A 74 12.37 -5.02 2.06
N ASP A 75 11.29 -5.55 1.50
CA ASP A 75 11.07 -6.99 1.34
C ASP A 75 11.61 -7.53 -0.01
N GLY A 76 12.26 -6.68 -0.81
CA GLY A 76 12.94 -7.09 -2.04
C GLY A 76 12.04 -7.25 -3.27
N PHE A 77 10.76 -6.88 -3.19
CA PHE A 77 9.79 -6.90 -4.30
C PHE A 77 9.98 -5.75 -5.29
N ASN A 78 11.21 -5.56 -5.79
CA ASN A 78 11.59 -4.44 -6.64
C ASN A 78 10.88 -4.42 -8.00
N SER A 79 10.50 -5.58 -8.55
CA SER A 79 9.70 -5.68 -9.78
C SER A 79 8.29 -5.12 -9.59
N ILE A 80 7.63 -5.52 -8.49
CA ILE A 80 6.29 -5.03 -8.11
C ILE A 80 6.34 -3.54 -7.84
N LEU A 81 7.36 -3.07 -7.11
CA LEU A 81 7.56 -1.64 -6.83
C LEU A 81 7.65 -0.82 -8.12
N ARG A 82 8.45 -1.27 -9.10
CA ARG A 82 8.58 -0.60 -10.39
C ARG A 82 7.24 -0.50 -11.13
N ALA A 83 6.50 -1.61 -11.23
CA ALA A 83 5.18 -1.60 -11.86
C ALA A 83 4.19 -0.69 -11.13
N TYR A 84 4.22 -0.68 -9.78
CA TYR A 84 3.35 0.20 -8.99
C TYR A 84 3.63 1.68 -9.26
N VAL A 85 4.92 2.07 -9.35
CA VAL A 85 5.32 3.46 -9.65
C VAL A 85 4.90 3.85 -11.07
N GLU A 86 4.97 2.94 -12.03
CA GLU A 86 4.52 3.17 -13.40
C GLU A 86 3.00 3.34 -13.50
N PHE A 87 2.24 2.65 -12.65
CA PHE A 87 0.77 2.76 -12.57
C PHE A 87 0.27 4.05 -11.91
N ASP A 88 1.03 4.63 -10.96
CA ASP A 88 0.64 5.86 -10.26
C ASP A 88 1.06 7.16 -10.98
N LYS A 89 1.66 7.06 -12.17
CA LYS A 89 1.94 8.17 -13.10
C LYS A 89 0.70 8.51 -13.96
#